data_AF-A0A2P2KJ25-F1
#
_entry.id   AF-A0A2P2KJ25-F1
#
_cell.length_a   1.000
_cell.length_b   1.000
_cell.length_c   1.000
_cell.angle_alpha   90.00
_cell.angle_beta   90.00
_cell.angle_gamma   90.00
#
_symmetry.space_group_name_H-M   'P 1'
#
loop_
_entity.id
_entity.type
_entity.pdbx_description
1 polymer ?
#
loop_
_entity_poly.entity_id
_entity_poly.type
_entity_poly.pdbx_seq_one_letter_code
_entity_poly.pdbx_strand_id
1 'polypeptide(L)'
;MAVAHVNMSPTAAFAVATSSFSCSSCYVCRNWKGDLRRGEGQRHSVVLGLGEGSGIGISICAGVSRVFGKRSCFNVRRWVLNATDTRRLLDNAPPRTTTASTTVNIPLTCYQLLGVHDRAEKDEIVKSVMHWKSAELEEGYTMDAVVSRQELLMDVRDKLLFEPEYAGNVREKIPPKSSLQIPWAWLPGALCLLQEVGEEKLVLNIGQAALQNPDAKPYIHDLLLCMALAECAIAKSSFEKNKVSIGFEALARAQCLLRSKTSLGKLALLSQIEESLEELAPACTMELLGMPHSPENAERRLGAIAALHELLRQGLDVESSCRVQDWPCFLSQALNRLMAKEMVDLLPWDDLALARKNKKSLESQNQRIVIDFNCFFVALMAHVALGFSSKQTELIKKAKIICECLMASENADLKFEEAFCLFLLGQVYFPFLSFFSIYNVF
;
A
#
# COMPACT_ATOMS: atom_id res chain seq x y z
N MET A 1 31.08 12.80 0.35
CA MET A 1 30.31 11.54 0.43
C MET A 1 28.85 11.90 0.23
N ALA A 2 28.29 11.62 -0.95
CA ALA A 2 26.90 11.93 -1.25
C ALA A 2 26.04 10.74 -0.83
N VAL A 3 25.23 10.93 0.22
CA VAL A 3 24.14 10.01 0.57
C VAL A 3 23.06 10.21 -0.47
N ALA A 4 22.87 9.23 -1.35
CA ALA A 4 21.76 9.23 -2.30
C ALA A 4 20.47 8.94 -1.51
N HIS A 5 19.74 9.99 -1.15
CA HIS A 5 18.35 9.87 -0.72
C HIS A 5 17.50 9.51 -1.93
N VAL A 6 17.08 8.25 -2.01
CA VAL A 6 16.03 7.83 -2.95
C VAL A 6 14.71 8.29 -2.35
N ASN A 7 14.09 9.31 -2.95
CA ASN A 7 12.71 9.70 -2.61
C ASN A 7 11.77 8.57 -2.99
N MET A 8 11.38 7.74 -2.02
CA MET A 8 10.40 6.68 -2.19
C MET A 8 9.13 7.07 -1.44
N SER A 9 7.97 6.98 -2.07
CA SER A 9 6.70 7.22 -1.37
C SER A 9 6.46 6.16 -0.29
N PRO A 10 5.66 6.44 0.77
CA PRO A 10 5.33 5.47 1.81
C PRO A 10 4.76 4.16 1.22
N THR A 11 3.97 4.30 0.16
CA THR A 11 3.43 3.19 -0.63
C THR A 11 4.52 2.33 -1.25
N ALA A 12 5.56 2.95 -1.81
CA ALA A 12 6.69 2.25 -2.40
C ALA A 12 7.54 1.55 -1.32
N ALA A 13 7.79 2.20 -0.18
CA ALA A 13 8.51 1.61 0.94
C ALA A 13 7.81 0.36 1.52
N PHE A 14 6.47 0.40 1.62
CA PHE A 14 5.69 -0.76 2.04
C PHE A 14 5.61 -1.87 0.99
N ALA A 15 5.45 -1.52 -0.29
CA ALA A 15 5.43 -2.50 -1.38
C ALA A 15 6.77 -3.26 -1.51
N VAL A 16 7.89 -2.66 -1.11
CA VAL A 16 9.22 -3.32 -1.03
C VAL A 16 9.25 -4.40 0.04
N ALA A 17 8.56 -4.18 1.18
CA ALA A 17 8.65 -5.04 2.36
C ALA A 17 7.67 -6.22 2.38
N THR A 18 6.67 -6.22 1.49
CA THR A 18 5.64 -7.27 1.42
C THR A 18 5.88 -8.24 0.26
N SER A 19 7.01 -8.15 -0.45
CA SER A 19 7.34 -8.97 -1.62
C SER A 19 7.70 -10.42 -1.23
N SER A 20 6.72 -11.19 -0.79
CA SER A 20 6.71 -12.64 -0.95
C SER A 20 6.27 -13.06 -2.36
N PHE A 21 5.88 -12.10 -3.20
CA PHE A 21 5.68 -12.28 -4.65
C PHE A 21 6.95 -11.91 -5.42
N SER A 22 7.60 -12.91 -6.01
CA SER A 22 8.66 -12.76 -7.01
C SER A 22 8.08 -12.27 -8.34
N CYS A 23 7.62 -11.01 -8.39
CA CYS A 23 7.28 -10.33 -9.64
C CYS A 23 8.52 -9.62 -10.19
N SER A 24 9.26 -10.28 -11.08
CA SER A 24 10.42 -9.72 -11.79
C SER A 24 10.10 -8.50 -12.68
N SER A 25 8.81 -8.13 -12.79
CA SER A 25 8.34 -7.00 -13.60
C SER A 25 7.88 -5.79 -12.78
N CYS A 26 7.92 -5.83 -11.44
CA CYS A 26 7.69 -4.64 -10.64
C CYS A 26 8.88 -3.68 -10.76
N TYR A 27 8.63 -2.38 -10.92
CA TYR A 27 9.65 -1.32 -10.94
C TYR A 27 10.55 -1.36 -9.68
N VAL A 28 9.98 -1.78 -8.55
CA VAL A 28 10.67 -2.03 -7.27
C VAL A 28 11.63 -3.22 -7.35
N CYS A 29 11.25 -4.31 -8.02
CA CYS A 29 12.12 -5.48 -8.17
C CYS A 29 13.25 -5.27 -9.21
N ARG A 30 13.08 -4.37 -10.18
CA ARG A 30 14.10 -4.07 -11.20
C ARG A 30 15.21 -3.14 -10.70
N ASN A 31 14.91 -2.17 -9.84
CA ASN A 31 15.90 -1.17 -9.42
C ASN A 31 16.79 -1.58 -8.23
N TRP A 32 16.43 -2.58 -7.43
CA TRP A 32 17.19 -2.90 -6.20
C TRP A 32 17.99 -4.22 -6.23
N LYS A 33 17.86 -5.05 -7.28
CA LYS A 33 18.77 -6.20 -7.49
C LYS A 33 20.12 -5.80 -8.12
N GLY A 34 20.34 -4.52 -8.40
CA GLY A 34 21.49 -4.00 -9.14
C GLY A 34 22.65 -3.43 -8.30
N ASP A 35 22.45 -3.01 -7.05
CA ASP A 35 23.46 -2.22 -6.32
C ASP A 35 24.40 -3.04 -5.42
N LEU A 36 24.90 -4.14 -6.01
CA LEU A 36 26.12 -4.79 -5.54
C LEU A 36 27.12 -4.95 -6.69
N ARG A 37 27.33 -3.91 -7.51
CA ARG A 37 28.57 -3.66 -8.29
C ARG A 37 28.53 -2.39 -9.17
N ARG A 38 29.49 -1.48 -8.95
CA ARG A 38 29.95 -0.32 -9.78
C ARG A 38 28.99 0.88 -9.82
N GLY A 39 29.40 2.14 -9.67
CA GLY A 39 30.71 2.77 -9.95
C GLY A 39 30.59 3.66 -11.18
N GLU A 40 30.66 4.98 -10.97
CA GLU A 40 30.86 6.08 -11.96
C GLU A 40 29.65 6.70 -12.70
N GLY A 41 29.25 7.88 -12.18
CA GLY A 41 29.03 9.17 -12.84
C GLY A 41 28.41 9.29 -14.25
N GLN A 42 27.30 10.01 -14.34
CA GLN A 42 27.16 11.13 -15.30
C GLN A 42 26.00 12.07 -14.94
N ARG A 43 26.29 13.38 -14.91
CA ARG A 43 25.35 14.49 -14.68
C ARG A 43 24.65 14.83 -16.00
N HIS A 44 23.34 15.08 -15.99
CA HIS A 44 22.69 15.98 -16.95
C HIS A 44 21.71 16.91 -16.23
N SER A 45 21.81 18.20 -16.57
CA SER A 45 20.99 19.33 -16.11
C SER A 45 19.63 19.37 -16.82
N VAL A 46 18.56 19.72 -16.10
CA VAL A 46 17.28 20.14 -16.72
C VAL A 46 16.83 21.47 -16.13
N VAL A 47 16.45 22.35 -17.05
CA VAL A 47 16.08 23.75 -16.93
C VAL A 47 14.64 23.90 -16.41
N LEU A 48 14.42 24.84 -15.50
CA LEU A 48 13.11 25.22 -14.95
C LEU A 48 12.33 26.12 -15.95
N GLY A 49 11.07 25.80 -16.18
CA GLY A 49 10.09 26.66 -16.83
C GLY A 49 8.90 26.90 -15.91
N LEU A 50 8.70 28.16 -15.51
CA LEU A 50 7.58 28.66 -14.72
C LEU A 50 6.31 28.74 -15.57
N GLY A 51 5.15 28.39 -14.99
CA GLY A 51 3.84 28.61 -15.57
C GLY A 51 2.79 28.74 -14.47
N GLU A 52 2.27 29.95 -14.32
CA GLU A 52 1.25 30.39 -13.35
C GLU A 52 -0.16 29.88 -13.71
N GLY A 53 -1.04 29.72 -12.71
CA GLY A 53 -2.44 29.32 -12.93
C GLY A 53 -3.35 29.31 -11.70
N SER A 54 -3.85 30.49 -11.35
CA SER A 54 -4.93 30.90 -10.45
C SER A 54 -6.14 29.97 -10.14
N GLY A 55 -6.52 29.92 -8.85
CA GLY A 55 -7.90 29.95 -8.30
C GLY A 55 -8.75 28.66 -8.40
N ILE A 56 -9.63 28.26 -7.47
CA ILE A 56 -10.47 28.96 -6.49
C ILE A 56 -10.75 28.00 -5.31
N GLY A 57 -10.74 28.53 -4.09
CA GLY A 57 -10.99 27.77 -2.86
C GLY A 57 -12.48 27.60 -2.53
N ILE A 58 -12.77 26.56 -1.73
CA ILE A 58 -14.00 26.47 -0.93
C ILE A 58 -13.59 26.12 0.50
N SER A 59 -13.95 27.04 1.40
CA SER A 59 -13.75 27.00 2.84
C SER A 59 -14.87 26.24 3.54
N ILE A 60 -14.55 25.39 4.51
CA ILE A 60 -15.44 25.13 5.66
C ILE A 60 -14.59 25.01 6.93
N CYS A 61 -14.78 25.95 7.86
CA CYS A 61 -14.16 25.97 9.17
C CYS A 61 -15.05 25.33 10.25
N ALA A 62 -14.39 24.53 11.09
CA ALA A 62 -14.47 24.40 12.54
C ALA A 62 -15.74 23.88 13.26
N GLY A 63 -15.52 22.82 14.03
CA GLY A 63 -16.30 22.40 15.21
C GLY A 63 -15.57 21.30 15.97
N VAL A 64 -14.85 21.67 17.04
CA VAL A 64 -13.99 20.83 17.89
C VAL A 64 -14.81 19.94 18.84
N SER A 65 -14.54 18.64 18.89
CA SER A 65 -14.30 17.88 20.15
C SER A 65 -14.11 16.37 19.95
N ARG A 66 -12.89 15.93 20.31
CA ARG A 66 -12.46 14.77 21.12
C ARG A 66 -12.95 13.34 20.80
N VAL A 67 -11.93 12.48 20.83
CA VAL A 67 -11.87 11.01 20.98
C VAL A 67 -12.03 10.21 19.70
N PHE A 68 -10.97 9.45 19.38
CA PHE A 68 -10.89 8.36 18.40
C PHE A 68 -12.23 7.63 18.25
N GLY A 69 -12.97 7.97 17.21
CA GLY A 69 -14.36 7.55 17.09
C GLY A 69 -15.04 8.00 15.81
N LYS A 70 -14.33 8.08 14.69
CA LYS A 70 -14.97 8.11 13.36
C LYS A 70 -14.53 6.89 12.61
N ARG A 71 -15.45 5.92 12.51
CA ARG A 71 -15.48 4.94 11.43
C ARG A 71 -15.32 5.73 10.13
N SER A 72 -14.16 5.63 9.49
CA SER A 72 -14.06 5.93 8.06
C SER A 72 -14.87 4.84 7.37
N CYS A 73 -16.16 5.08 7.19
CA CYS A 73 -16.96 4.30 6.27
C CYS A 73 -16.36 4.53 4.88
N PHE A 74 -15.46 3.65 4.47
CA PHE A 74 -15.04 3.49 3.08
C PHE A 74 -16.28 3.12 2.26
N ASN A 75 -17.04 4.14 1.85
CA ASN A 75 -18.03 3.99 0.81
C ASN A 75 -17.26 3.91 -0.51
N VAL A 76 -16.84 2.70 -0.87
CA VAL A 76 -16.68 2.33 -2.28
C VAL A 76 -18.08 2.41 -2.87
N ARG A 77 -18.50 3.61 -3.28
CA ARG A 77 -19.76 3.82 -3.99
C ARG A 77 -19.70 2.94 -5.24
N ARG A 78 -20.79 2.23 -5.50
CA ARG A 78 -21.05 1.61 -6.81
C ARG A 78 -20.83 2.68 -7.88
N TRP A 79 -19.81 2.48 -8.69
CA TRP A 79 -19.37 3.44 -9.69
C TRP A 79 -20.39 3.44 -10.84
N VAL A 80 -20.84 4.62 -11.23
CA VAL A 80 -21.82 4.83 -12.31
C VAL A 80 -21.24 5.90 -13.19
N LEU A 81 -21.02 5.65 -14.49
CA LEU A 81 -20.89 6.73 -15.47
C LEU A 81 -21.19 6.33 -16.92
N ASN A 82 -21.72 7.33 -17.63
CA ASN A 82 -22.20 7.37 -19.00
C ASN A 82 -21.09 7.12 -20.04
N ALA A 83 -21.34 6.21 -20.98
CA ALA A 83 -20.47 5.97 -22.12
C ALA A 83 -20.49 7.16 -23.11
N THR A 84 -19.32 7.68 -23.45
CA THR A 84 -19.16 8.58 -24.60
C THR A 84 -18.80 7.75 -25.83
N ASP A 85 -19.70 7.76 -26.82
CA ASP A 85 -19.61 6.99 -28.06
C ASP A 85 -18.46 7.51 -28.93
N THR A 86 -17.43 6.68 -29.15
CA THR A 86 -16.43 6.90 -30.20
C THR A 86 -16.40 5.69 -31.13
N ARG A 87 -17.46 5.57 -31.94
CA ARG A 87 -17.43 4.77 -33.17
C ARG A 87 -16.26 5.19 -34.06
N ARG A 88 -15.24 4.35 -34.16
CA ARG A 88 -14.37 4.28 -35.34
C ARG A 88 -14.68 2.99 -36.09
N LEU A 89 -15.28 3.15 -37.25
CA LEU A 89 -15.50 2.12 -38.25
C LEU A 89 -14.15 1.66 -38.82
N LEU A 90 -13.88 0.35 -38.75
CA LEU A 90 -12.95 -0.32 -39.66
C LEU A 90 -13.60 -1.61 -40.13
N ASP A 91 -13.89 -1.61 -41.43
CA ASP A 91 -14.52 -2.67 -42.21
C ASP A 91 -13.66 -3.93 -42.34
N ASN A 92 -14.36 -5.07 -42.27
CA ASN A 92 -14.22 -6.29 -43.07
C ASN A 92 -12.83 -6.95 -43.25
N ALA A 93 -12.63 -8.08 -42.57
CA ALA A 93 -11.69 -9.14 -42.96
C ALA A 93 -12.40 -10.51 -43.00
N PRO A 94 -12.08 -11.41 -43.95
CA PRO A 94 -12.84 -12.65 -44.20
C PRO A 94 -12.54 -13.75 -43.15
N PRO A 95 -13.42 -14.77 -43.02
CA PRO A 95 -13.36 -15.75 -41.94
C PRO A 95 -12.13 -16.66 -42.10
N ARG A 96 -11.24 -16.63 -41.11
CA ARG A 96 -10.12 -17.57 -41.04
C ARG A 96 -10.60 -18.91 -40.47
N THR A 97 -10.36 -19.94 -41.25
CA THR A 97 -10.52 -21.36 -40.97
C THR A 97 -9.72 -21.81 -39.75
N THR A 98 -10.42 -22.46 -38.81
CA THR A 98 -9.98 -23.59 -37.97
C THR A 98 -8.47 -23.72 -37.67
N THR A 99 -7.96 -22.85 -36.79
CA THR A 99 -6.89 -23.23 -35.86
C THR A 99 -7.54 -23.84 -34.62
N ALA A 100 -7.05 -25.00 -34.15
CA ALA A 100 -7.51 -25.65 -32.92
C ALA A 100 -7.71 -24.59 -31.83
N SER A 101 -8.96 -24.32 -31.46
CA SER A 101 -9.29 -23.27 -30.50
C SER A 101 -8.68 -23.69 -29.17
N THR A 102 -7.60 -23.04 -28.76
CA THR A 102 -7.06 -23.25 -27.43
C THR A 102 -8.15 -22.82 -26.43
N THR A 103 -8.61 -23.77 -25.63
CA THR A 103 -9.63 -23.54 -24.61
C THR A 103 -8.95 -23.39 -23.25
N VAL A 104 -9.58 -22.61 -22.37
CA VAL A 104 -9.18 -22.46 -20.98
C VAL A 104 -10.28 -23.03 -20.10
N ASN A 105 -9.88 -23.70 -19.02
CA ASN A 105 -10.80 -24.28 -18.06
C ASN A 105 -11.03 -23.32 -16.89
N ILE A 106 -12.29 -22.99 -16.61
CA ILE A 106 -12.71 -22.25 -15.42
C ILE A 106 -13.23 -23.27 -14.41
N PRO A 107 -12.61 -23.41 -13.22
CA PRO A 107 -12.93 -24.46 -12.25
C PRO A 107 -14.18 -24.13 -11.41
N LEU A 108 -15.29 -23.83 -12.09
CA LEU A 108 -16.59 -23.53 -11.49
C LEU A 108 -17.74 -24.13 -12.31
N THR A 109 -18.86 -24.32 -11.64
CA THR A 109 -20.14 -24.64 -12.29
C THR A 109 -20.73 -23.42 -12.98
N CYS A 110 -21.55 -23.64 -14.02
CA CYS A 110 -22.34 -22.60 -14.66
C CYS A 110 -23.27 -21.86 -13.68
N TYR A 111 -23.82 -22.56 -12.69
CA TYR A 111 -24.67 -21.97 -11.65
C TYR A 111 -23.91 -20.96 -10.78
N GLN A 112 -22.70 -21.33 -10.33
CA GLN A 112 -21.84 -20.42 -9.56
C GLN A 112 -21.45 -19.18 -10.36
N LEU A 113 -21.14 -19.32 -11.64
CA LEU A 113 -20.81 -18.19 -12.51
C LEU A 113 -21.97 -17.19 -12.66
N LEU A 114 -23.22 -17.65 -12.58
CA LEU A 114 -24.42 -16.81 -12.59
C LEU A 114 -24.85 -16.32 -11.20
N GLY A 115 -24.17 -16.76 -10.13
CA GLY A 115 -24.54 -16.45 -8.76
C GLY A 115 -25.90 -17.04 -8.33
N VAL A 116 -26.30 -18.18 -8.89
CA VAL A 116 -27.57 -18.86 -8.58
C VAL A 116 -27.31 -20.27 -8.02
N HIS A 117 -28.32 -20.84 -7.36
CA HIS A 117 -28.23 -22.20 -6.80
C HIS A 117 -28.28 -23.27 -7.91
N ASP A 118 -27.67 -24.43 -7.70
CA ASP A 118 -27.71 -25.60 -8.61
C ASP A 118 -29.11 -26.22 -8.81
N ARG A 119 -30.13 -25.68 -8.12
CA ARG A 119 -31.54 -26.06 -8.22
C ARG A 119 -32.40 -24.95 -8.82
N ALA A 120 -31.77 -23.88 -9.31
CA ALA A 120 -32.47 -22.74 -9.88
C ALA A 120 -33.36 -23.18 -11.04
N GLU A 121 -34.59 -22.65 -11.06
CA GLU A 121 -35.53 -22.91 -12.14
C GLU A 121 -35.08 -22.23 -13.44
N LYS A 122 -35.64 -22.68 -14.57
CA LYS A 122 -35.22 -22.18 -15.90
C LYS A 122 -35.45 -20.68 -16.05
N ASP A 123 -36.53 -20.16 -15.47
CA ASP A 123 -36.84 -18.74 -15.45
C ASP A 123 -35.89 -17.95 -14.54
N GLU A 124 -35.49 -18.50 -13.39
CA GLU A 124 -34.48 -17.89 -12.50
C GLU A 124 -33.11 -17.77 -13.20
N ILE A 125 -32.70 -18.80 -13.93
CA ILE A 125 -31.47 -18.79 -14.74
C ILE A 125 -31.55 -17.67 -15.79
N VAL A 126 -32.64 -17.62 -16.56
CA VAL A 126 -32.84 -16.59 -17.59
C VAL A 126 -32.86 -15.19 -16.97
N LYS A 127 -33.54 -15.02 -15.83
CA LYS A 127 -33.62 -13.75 -15.11
C LYS A 127 -32.24 -13.29 -14.62
N SER A 128 -31.44 -14.19 -14.05
CA SER A 128 -30.07 -13.87 -13.62
C SER A 128 -29.19 -13.46 -14.81
N VAL A 129 -29.22 -14.22 -15.90
CA VAL A 129 -28.48 -13.91 -17.13
C VAL A 129 -28.86 -12.52 -17.69
N MET A 130 -30.15 -12.20 -17.72
CA MET A 130 -30.61 -10.90 -18.20
C MET A 130 -30.24 -9.76 -17.24
N HIS A 131 -30.21 -10.01 -15.93
CA HIS A 131 -29.72 -9.05 -14.94
C HIS A 131 -28.23 -8.74 -15.13
N TRP A 132 -27.39 -9.76 -15.28
CA TRP A 132 -25.97 -9.56 -15.53
C TRP A 132 -25.70 -8.89 -16.88
N LYS A 133 -26.48 -9.22 -17.91
CA LYS A 133 -26.34 -8.57 -19.22
C LYS A 133 -26.67 -7.07 -19.17
N SER A 134 -27.65 -6.66 -18.36
CA SER A 134 -28.02 -5.25 -18.20
C SER A 134 -27.15 -4.50 -17.19
N ALA A 135 -26.37 -5.21 -16.37
CA ALA A 135 -25.44 -4.60 -15.44
C ALA A 135 -24.28 -3.91 -16.17
N GLU A 136 -24.07 -2.65 -15.82
CA GLU A 136 -22.93 -1.85 -16.30
C GLU A 136 -21.61 -2.41 -15.76
N LEU A 137 -20.59 -2.36 -16.59
CA LEU A 137 -19.24 -2.76 -16.23
C LEU A 137 -18.45 -1.58 -15.68
N GLU A 138 -17.49 -1.89 -14.81
CA GLU A 138 -16.52 -0.93 -14.31
C GLU A 138 -15.75 -0.27 -15.46
N GLU A 139 -15.34 0.98 -15.24
CA GLU A 139 -14.61 1.75 -16.25
C GLU A 139 -13.24 1.11 -16.54
N GLY A 140 -12.88 1.08 -17.83
CA GLY A 140 -11.55 0.67 -18.29
C GLY A 140 -11.54 -0.62 -19.09
N TYR A 141 -12.60 -1.44 -19.05
CA TYR A 141 -12.68 -2.64 -19.89
C TYR A 141 -12.69 -2.29 -21.38
N THR A 142 -12.06 -3.15 -22.18
CA THR A 142 -12.15 -3.08 -23.64
C THR A 142 -13.54 -3.53 -24.11
N MET A 143 -13.96 -3.04 -25.29
CA MET A 143 -15.23 -3.48 -25.89
C MET A 143 -15.25 -5.00 -26.15
N ASP A 144 -14.10 -5.58 -26.48
CA ASP A 144 -13.97 -7.03 -26.67
C ASP A 144 -14.29 -7.80 -25.37
N ALA A 145 -13.81 -7.31 -24.21
CA ALA A 145 -14.15 -7.89 -22.92
C ALA A 145 -15.65 -7.77 -22.62
N VAL A 146 -16.26 -6.61 -22.89
CA VAL A 146 -17.71 -6.38 -22.72
C VAL A 146 -18.52 -7.35 -23.57
N VAL A 147 -18.18 -7.49 -24.85
CA VAL A 147 -18.85 -8.42 -25.78
C VAL A 147 -18.65 -9.86 -25.32
N SER A 148 -17.41 -10.25 -24.96
CA SER A 148 -17.10 -11.59 -24.51
C SER A 148 -17.87 -12.00 -23.24
N ARG A 149 -18.11 -11.05 -22.32
CA ARG A 149 -18.96 -11.26 -21.13
C ARG A 149 -20.40 -11.54 -21.54
N GLN A 150 -20.95 -10.79 -22.49
CA GLN A 150 -22.32 -11.00 -22.94
C GLN A 150 -22.48 -12.33 -23.70
N GLU A 151 -21.52 -12.70 -24.53
CA GLU A 151 -21.50 -13.98 -25.24
C GLU A 151 -21.41 -15.15 -24.26
N LEU A 152 -20.51 -15.06 -23.27
CA LEU A 152 -20.35 -16.07 -22.22
C LEU A 152 -21.64 -16.26 -21.41
N LEU A 153 -22.32 -15.17 -21.04
CA LEU A 153 -23.61 -15.25 -20.33
C LEU A 153 -24.68 -15.99 -21.14
N MET A 154 -24.72 -15.80 -22.45
CA MET A 154 -25.66 -16.50 -23.35
C MET A 154 -25.28 -17.98 -23.51
N ASP A 155 -24.00 -18.28 -23.67
CA ASP A 155 -23.48 -19.65 -23.75
C ASP A 155 -23.75 -20.44 -22.46
N VAL A 156 -23.49 -19.84 -21.30
CA VAL A 156 -23.75 -20.43 -19.98
C VAL A 156 -25.24 -20.70 -19.78
N ARG A 157 -26.10 -19.77 -20.21
CA ARG A 157 -27.55 -19.98 -20.22
C ARG A 157 -27.91 -21.20 -21.06
N ASP A 158 -27.43 -21.28 -22.30
CA ASP A 158 -27.80 -22.35 -23.22
C ASP A 158 -27.29 -23.71 -22.75
N LYS A 159 -26.07 -23.77 -22.20
CA LYS A 159 -25.54 -24.94 -21.52
C LYS A 159 -26.42 -25.40 -20.37
N LEU A 160 -26.87 -24.50 -19.51
CA LEU A 160 -27.76 -24.86 -18.39
C LEU A 160 -29.17 -25.29 -18.84
N LEU A 161 -29.67 -24.76 -19.95
CA LEU A 161 -31.02 -25.05 -20.44
C LEU A 161 -31.10 -26.31 -21.30
N PHE A 162 -30.03 -26.63 -22.03
CA PHE A 162 -30.05 -27.63 -23.09
C PHE A 162 -28.98 -28.73 -22.96
N GLU A 163 -27.92 -28.52 -22.15
CA GLU A 163 -26.85 -29.50 -21.99
C GLU A 163 -26.88 -30.15 -20.60
N PRO A 164 -27.36 -31.42 -20.47
CA PRO A 164 -27.57 -32.05 -19.17
C PRO A 164 -26.28 -32.29 -18.38
N GLU A 165 -25.13 -32.32 -19.04
CA GLU A 165 -23.82 -32.41 -18.37
C GLU A 165 -23.52 -31.16 -17.53
N TYR A 166 -23.88 -29.97 -18.00
CA TYR A 166 -23.65 -28.72 -17.27
C TYR A 166 -24.74 -28.44 -16.24
N ALA A 167 -25.99 -28.80 -16.53
CA ALA A 167 -27.11 -28.64 -15.60
C ALA A 167 -27.11 -29.68 -14.46
N GLY A 168 -26.59 -30.88 -14.71
CA GLY A 168 -26.75 -32.02 -13.81
C GLY A 168 -28.19 -32.56 -13.81
N ASN A 169 -28.44 -33.58 -12.98
CA ASN A 169 -29.76 -34.16 -12.81
C ASN A 169 -30.03 -34.51 -11.34
N VAL A 170 -30.87 -33.71 -10.68
CA VAL A 170 -31.23 -33.88 -9.27
C VAL A 170 -31.92 -35.23 -9.00
N ARG A 171 -32.74 -35.72 -9.94
CA ARG A 171 -33.48 -36.99 -9.78
C ARG A 171 -32.54 -38.20 -9.84
N GLU A 172 -31.54 -38.13 -10.71
CA GLU A 172 -30.54 -39.18 -10.91
C GLU A 172 -29.29 -38.98 -10.02
N LYS A 173 -29.29 -37.96 -9.16
CA LYS A 173 -28.15 -37.58 -8.29
C LYS A 173 -26.85 -37.31 -9.07
N ILE A 174 -26.97 -36.85 -10.31
CA ILE A 174 -25.83 -36.46 -11.14
C ILE A 174 -25.54 -34.98 -10.83
N PRO A 175 -24.35 -34.66 -10.29
CA PRO A 175 -23.99 -33.27 -10.00
C PRO A 175 -23.74 -32.48 -11.30
N PRO A 176 -23.94 -31.16 -11.29
CA PRO A 176 -23.51 -30.28 -12.39
C PRO A 176 -22.00 -30.39 -12.64
N LYS A 177 -21.59 -30.24 -13.91
CA LYS A 177 -20.16 -30.20 -14.27
C LYS A 177 -19.46 -29.03 -13.57
N SER A 178 -18.42 -29.35 -12.82
CA SER A 178 -17.65 -28.43 -11.97
C SER A 178 -16.61 -27.61 -12.71
N SER A 179 -16.60 -27.63 -14.05
CA SER A 179 -15.61 -26.94 -14.84
C SER A 179 -16.18 -26.52 -16.20
N LEU A 180 -15.97 -25.25 -16.55
CA LEU A 180 -16.45 -24.65 -17.79
C LEU A 180 -15.28 -24.43 -18.75
N GLN A 181 -15.35 -25.07 -19.92
CA GLN A 181 -14.39 -24.85 -21.01
C GLN A 181 -14.86 -23.68 -21.86
N ILE A 182 -14.00 -22.67 -22.01
CA ILE A 182 -14.27 -21.49 -22.84
C ILE A 182 -13.08 -21.21 -23.78
N PRO A 183 -13.30 -20.54 -24.92
CA PRO A 183 -12.21 -19.99 -25.72
C PRO A 183 -11.42 -18.94 -24.92
N TRP A 184 -10.12 -18.78 -25.19
CA TRP A 184 -9.31 -17.72 -24.56
C TRP A 184 -9.89 -16.30 -24.74
N ALA A 185 -10.56 -16.05 -25.87
CA ALA A 185 -11.23 -14.78 -26.15
C ALA A 185 -12.32 -14.42 -25.11
N TRP A 186 -12.88 -15.42 -24.42
CA TRP A 186 -13.90 -15.22 -23.40
C TRP A 186 -13.35 -15.15 -21.98
N LEU A 187 -12.04 -15.34 -21.80
CA LEU A 187 -11.42 -15.32 -20.48
C LEU A 187 -11.60 -13.97 -19.76
N PRO A 188 -11.44 -12.80 -20.40
CA PRO A 188 -11.74 -11.52 -19.76
C PRO A 188 -13.17 -11.43 -19.23
N GLY A 189 -14.15 -11.81 -20.06
CA GLY A 189 -15.55 -11.83 -19.67
C GLY A 189 -15.82 -12.79 -18.51
N ALA A 190 -15.17 -13.95 -18.49
CA ALA A 190 -15.26 -14.90 -17.38
C ALA A 190 -14.69 -14.31 -16.08
N LEU A 191 -13.46 -13.76 -16.11
CA LEU A 191 -12.86 -13.15 -14.92
C LEU A 191 -13.66 -11.96 -14.39
N CYS A 192 -14.25 -11.19 -15.29
CA CYS A 192 -15.12 -10.09 -14.93
C CYS A 192 -16.34 -10.59 -14.14
N LEU A 193 -17.06 -11.61 -14.64
CA LEU A 193 -18.20 -12.21 -13.93
C LEU A 193 -17.78 -12.78 -12.56
N LEU A 194 -16.62 -13.43 -12.49
CA LEU A 194 -16.10 -13.95 -11.23
C LEU A 194 -15.81 -12.83 -10.21
N GLN A 195 -15.27 -11.70 -10.68
CA GLN A 195 -15.06 -10.54 -9.83
C GLN A 195 -16.39 -9.96 -9.33
N GLU A 196 -17.43 -9.93 -10.17
CA GLU A 196 -18.76 -9.43 -9.82
C GLU A 196 -19.51 -10.35 -8.83
N VAL A 197 -19.30 -11.67 -8.92
CA VAL A 197 -19.88 -12.67 -8.01
C VAL A 197 -19.13 -12.71 -6.66
N GLY A 198 -17.93 -12.12 -6.57
CA GLY A 198 -17.13 -12.08 -5.35
C GLY A 198 -16.17 -13.26 -5.19
N GLU A 199 -15.70 -13.84 -6.29
CA GLU A 199 -14.71 -14.91 -6.32
C GLU A 199 -13.28 -14.32 -6.51
N GLU A 200 -12.89 -13.34 -5.68
CA GLU A 200 -11.67 -12.55 -5.92
C GLU A 200 -10.40 -13.40 -5.96
N LYS A 201 -10.28 -14.35 -5.02
CA LYS A 201 -9.10 -15.25 -4.97
C LYS A 201 -8.98 -16.09 -6.23
N LEU A 202 -10.11 -16.54 -6.77
CA LEU A 202 -10.11 -17.33 -7.99
C LEU A 202 -9.73 -16.47 -9.19
N VAL A 203 -10.21 -15.23 -9.27
CA VAL A 203 -9.81 -14.26 -10.29
C VAL A 203 -8.30 -14.07 -10.29
N LEU A 204 -7.68 -13.89 -9.12
CA LEU A 204 -6.23 -13.73 -8.99
C LEU A 204 -5.48 -15.00 -9.41
N ASN A 205 -5.94 -16.18 -8.99
CA ASN A 205 -5.29 -17.45 -9.34
C ASN A 205 -5.33 -17.71 -10.85
N ILE A 206 -6.50 -17.57 -11.47
CA ILE A 206 -6.68 -17.78 -12.92
C ILE A 206 -5.93 -16.70 -13.70
N GLY A 207 -6.03 -15.43 -13.29
CA GLY A 207 -5.34 -14.31 -13.91
C GLY A 207 -3.82 -14.50 -13.88
N GLN A 208 -3.24 -14.88 -12.74
CA GLN A 208 -1.81 -15.16 -12.61
C GLN A 208 -1.35 -16.31 -13.52
N ALA A 209 -2.13 -17.40 -13.59
CA ALA A 209 -1.85 -18.51 -14.50
C ALA A 209 -1.96 -18.09 -15.98
N ALA A 210 -2.96 -17.27 -16.32
CA ALA A 210 -3.17 -16.75 -17.66
C ALA A 210 -2.02 -15.84 -18.12
N LEU A 211 -1.47 -15.00 -17.24
CA LEU A 211 -0.33 -14.13 -17.58
C LEU A 211 0.94 -14.90 -17.99
N GLN A 212 1.06 -16.18 -17.63
CA GLN A 212 2.17 -17.04 -18.07
C GLN A 212 1.92 -17.70 -19.43
N ASN A 213 0.70 -17.60 -19.98
CA ASN A 213 0.31 -18.25 -21.23
C ASN A 213 0.42 -17.28 -22.43
N PRO A 214 1.08 -17.66 -23.54
CA PRO A 214 1.15 -16.86 -24.75
C PRO A 214 -0.22 -16.46 -25.33
N ASP A 215 -1.24 -17.31 -25.20
CA ASP A 215 -2.58 -17.09 -25.74
C ASP A 215 -3.32 -15.97 -25.02
N ALA A 216 -2.92 -15.64 -23.79
CA ALA A 216 -3.51 -14.56 -23.01
C ALA A 216 -3.01 -13.16 -23.43
N LYS A 217 -1.94 -13.07 -24.23
CA LYS A 217 -1.30 -11.81 -24.63
C LYS A 217 -2.25 -10.73 -25.17
N PRO A 218 -3.21 -11.06 -26.07
CA PRO A 218 -4.17 -10.07 -26.57
C PRO A 218 -5.03 -9.47 -25.47
N TYR A 219 -5.28 -10.24 -24.40
CA TYR A 219 -6.27 -9.95 -23.37
C TYR A 219 -5.66 -9.39 -22.08
N ILE A 220 -4.34 -9.23 -22.02
CA ILE A 220 -3.61 -8.78 -20.80
C ILE A 220 -4.19 -7.49 -20.20
N HIS A 221 -4.75 -6.59 -21.03
CA HIS A 221 -5.36 -5.36 -20.51
C HIS A 221 -6.47 -5.67 -19.50
N ASP A 222 -7.47 -6.43 -19.94
CA ASP A 222 -8.66 -6.72 -19.14
C ASP A 222 -8.35 -7.73 -18.03
N LEU A 223 -7.43 -8.67 -18.27
CA LEU A 223 -6.97 -9.60 -17.22
C LEU A 223 -6.36 -8.85 -16.03
N LEU A 224 -5.47 -7.88 -16.30
CA LEU A 224 -4.86 -7.06 -15.25
C LEU A 224 -5.90 -6.18 -14.54
N LEU A 225 -6.89 -5.65 -15.28
CA LEU A 225 -7.99 -4.87 -14.70
C LEU A 225 -8.85 -5.74 -13.76
N CYS A 226 -9.27 -6.94 -14.19
CA CYS A 226 -10.01 -7.89 -13.35
C CYS A 226 -9.23 -8.21 -12.06
N MET A 227 -7.92 -8.48 -12.19
CA MET A 227 -7.06 -8.78 -11.04
C MET A 227 -6.94 -7.57 -10.10
N ALA A 228 -6.80 -6.35 -10.63
CA ALA A 228 -6.73 -5.15 -9.81
C ALA A 228 -8.05 -4.89 -9.05
N LEU A 229 -9.19 -5.07 -9.71
CA LEU A 229 -10.51 -4.94 -9.08
C LEU A 229 -10.74 -6.00 -8.00
N ALA A 230 -10.27 -7.24 -8.23
CA ALA A 230 -10.29 -8.30 -7.22
C ALA A 230 -9.45 -7.94 -5.98
N GLU A 231 -8.25 -7.38 -6.16
CA GLU A 231 -7.44 -6.86 -5.04
C GLU A 231 -8.13 -5.70 -4.30
N CYS A 232 -8.81 -4.79 -5.01
CA CYS A 232 -9.61 -3.73 -4.38
C CYS A 232 -10.76 -4.29 -3.53
N ALA A 233 -11.44 -5.35 -4.00
CA ALA A 233 -12.48 -6.02 -3.23
C ALA A 233 -11.93 -6.73 -1.99
N ILE A 234 -10.76 -7.38 -2.09
CA ILE A 234 -10.03 -7.94 -0.93
C ILE A 234 -9.66 -6.84 0.07
N ALA A 235 -9.20 -5.69 -0.41
CA ALA A 235 -8.87 -4.55 0.43
C ALA A 235 -10.09 -4.08 1.22
N LYS A 236 -11.22 -3.88 0.52
CA LYS A 236 -12.49 -3.51 1.13
C LYS A 236 -12.91 -4.48 2.23
N SER A 237 -12.91 -5.78 1.97
CA SER A 237 -13.26 -6.80 2.98
C SER A 237 -12.30 -6.79 4.18
N SER A 238 -11.02 -6.46 3.95
CA SER A 238 -10.02 -6.37 5.01
C SER A 238 -10.25 -5.16 5.91
N PHE A 239 -10.61 -4.01 5.33
CA PHE A 239 -10.96 -2.81 6.10
C PHE A 239 -12.23 -2.99 6.92
N GLU A 240 -13.25 -3.67 6.39
CA GLU A 240 -14.46 -4.05 7.15
C GLU A 240 -14.14 -4.90 8.38
N LYS A 241 -13.06 -5.69 8.33
CA LYS A 241 -12.56 -6.53 9.43
C LYS A 241 -11.52 -5.84 10.32
N ASN A 242 -11.30 -4.52 10.15
CA ASN A 242 -10.26 -3.74 10.83
C ASN A 242 -8.83 -4.29 10.66
N LYS A 243 -8.54 -4.92 9.52
CA LYS A 243 -7.19 -5.41 9.17
C LYS A 243 -6.57 -4.44 8.15
N VAL A 244 -6.08 -3.29 8.63
CA VAL A 244 -5.60 -2.21 7.77
C VAL A 244 -4.37 -2.64 7.00
N SER A 245 -3.43 -3.35 7.66
CA SER A 245 -2.20 -3.83 7.00
C SER A 245 -2.48 -4.73 5.79
N ILE A 246 -3.41 -5.68 5.92
CA ILE A 246 -3.79 -6.60 4.83
C ILE A 246 -4.50 -5.85 3.71
N GLY A 247 -5.40 -4.93 4.04
CA GLY A 247 -6.11 -4.15 3.03
C GLY A 247 -5.19 -3.20 2.28
N PHE A 248 -4.23 -2.60 2.98
CA PHE A 248 -3.18 -1.76 2.39
C PHE A 248 -2.33 -2.56 1.41
N GLU A 249 -1.91 -3.78 1.79
CA GLU A 249 -1.12 -4.66 0.91
C GLU A 249 -1.89 -5.02 -0.37
N ALA A 250 -3.19 -5.31 -0.25
CA ALA A 250 -4.05 -5.59 -1.39
C ALA A 250 -4.15 -4.37 -2.34
N LEU A 251 -4.36 -3.16 -1.81
CA LEU A 251 -4.34 -1.93 -2.63
C LEU A 251 -2.98 -1.70 -3.30
N ALA A 252 -1.87 -1.98 -2.63
CA ALA A 252 -0.54 -1.86 -3.22
C ALA A 252 -0.34 -2.86 -4.38
N ARG A 253 -0.88 -4.09 -4.26
CA ARG A 253 -0.89 -5.07 -5.37
C ARG A 253 -1.77 -4.60 -6.53
N ALA A 254 -2.96 -4.05 -6.26
CA ALA A 254 -3.83 -3.44 -7.27
C ALA A 254 -3.12 -2.32 -8.04
N GLN A 255 -2.45 -1.41 -7.31
CA GLN A 255 -1.65 -0.34 -7.90
C GLN A 255 -0.55 -0.89 -8.82
N CYS A 256 0.16 -1.94 -8.39
CA CYS A 256 1.21 -2.57 -9.18
C CYS A 256 0.67 -3.15 -10.50
N LEU A 257 -0.50 -3.81 -10.46
CA LEU A 257 -1.15 -4.37 -11.64
C LEU A 257 -1.53 -3.26 -12.64
N LEU A 258 -2.15 -2.18 -12.17
CA LEU A 258 -2.54 -1.05 -13.02
C LEU A 258 -1.33 -0.32 -13.62
N ARG A 259 -0.26 -0.11 -12.84
CA ARG A 259 0.97 0.54 -13.33
C ARG A 259 1.77 -0.33 -14.30
N SER A 260 1.52 -1.64 -14.36
CA SER A 260 2.25 -2.54 -15.27
C SER A 260 1.93 -2.29 -16.75
N LYS A 261 0.84 -1.59 -17.07
CA LYS A 261 0.42 -1.29 -18.44
C LYS A 261 -0.02 0.17 -18.59
N THR A 262 0.56 0.87 -19.56
CA THR A 262 0.33 2.31 -19.79
C THR A 262 -1.14 2.68 -20.02
N SER A 263 -1.91 1.79 -20.65
CA SER A 263 -3.35 2.01 -20.88
C SER A 263 -4.15 2.04 -19.57
N LEU A 264 -3.75 1.26 -18.57
CA LEU A 264 -4.40 1.20 -17.25
C LEU A 264 -3.91 2.32 -16.33
N GLY A 265 -2.69 2.82 -16.55
CA GLY A 265 -2.11 3.92 -15.78
C GLY A 265 -2.83 5.27 -15.89
N LYS A 266 -3.82 5.40 -16.79
CA LYS A 266 -4.63 6.61 -16.98
C LYS A 266 -6.01 6.53 -16.34
N LEU A 267 -6.37 5.38 -15.77
CA LEU A 267 -7.67 5.19 -15.15
C LEU A 267 -7.77 6.00 -13.86
N ALA A 268 -8.90 6.66 -13.64
CA ALA A 268 -9.19 7.35 -12.39
C ALA A 268 -9.06 6.42 -11.17
N LEU A 269 -9.34 5.13 -11.35
CA LEU A 269 -9.14 4.08 -10.35
C LEU A 269 -7.72 4.08 -9.77
N LEU A 270 -6.67 4.23 -10.60
CA LEU A 270 -5.29 4.23 -10.12
C LEU A 270 -5.04 5.42 -9.18
N SER A 271 -5.49 6.61 -9.57
CA SER A 271 -5.34 7.82 -8.74
C SER A 271 -6.10 7.71 -7.42
N GLN A 272 -7.29 7.11 -7.41
CA GLN A 272 -8.04 6.86 -6.18
C GLN A 272 -7.34 5.85 -5.26
N ILE A 273 -6.74 4.80 -5.83
CA ILE A 273 -5.93 3.83 -5.07
C ILE A 273 -4.70 4.52 -4.46
N GLU A 274 -4.03 5.36 -5.24
CA GLU A 274 -2.88 6.16 -4.78
C GLU A 274 -3.26 7.07 -3.61
N GLU A 275 -4.34 7.83 -3.72
CA GLU A 275 -4.85 8.68 -2.65
C GLU A 275 -5.22 7.86 -1.40
N SER A 276 -5.89 6.72 -1.59
CA SER A 276 -6.25 5.82 -0.48
C SER A 276 -5.02 5.26 0.23
N LEU A 277 -3.98 4.90 -0.51
CA LEU A 277 -2.71 4.43 0.05
C LEU A 277 -1.99 5.53 0.84
N GLU A 278 -2.01 6.78 0.38
CA GLU A 278 -1.46 7.91 1.14
C GLU A 278 -2.24 8.17 2.44
N GLU A 279 -3.57 8.10 2.40
CA GLU A 279 -4.42 8.30 3.57
C GLU A 279 -4.23 7.19 4.63
N LEU A 280 -4.10 5.95 4.19
CA LEU A 280 -4.00 4.78 5.07
C LEU A 280 -2.57 4.53 5.60
N ALA A 281 -1.55 5.15 5.01
CA ALA A 281 -0.15 4.90 5.35
C ALA A 281 0.17 5.07 6.85
N PRO A 282 -0.30 6.12 7.56
CA PRO A 282 -0.04 6.27 8.99
C PRO A 282 -0.64 5.12 9.81
N ALA A 283 -1.90 4.74 9.55
CA ALA A 283 -2.58 3.67 10.27
C ALA A 283 -1.93 2.30 10.02
N CYS A 284 -1.57 2.02 8.76
CA CYS A 284 -0.87 0.79 8.37
C CYS A 284 0.51 0.69 9.05
N THR A 285 1.27 1.79 9.06
CA THR A 285 2.57 1.88 9.74
C THR A 285 2.45 1.53 11.22
N MET A 286 1.45 2.10 11.89
CA MET A 286 1.22 1.81 13.31
C MET A 286 0.89 0.33 13.54
N GLU A 287 -0.04 -0.23 12.77
CA GLU A 287 -0.43 -1.65 12.88
C GLU A 287 0.80 -2.58 12.73
N LEU A 288 1.64 -2.34 11.73
CA LEU A 288 2.82 -3.15 11.45
C LEU A 288 3.92 -3.00 12.50
N LEU A 289 4.16 -1.78 13.02
CA LEU A 289 5.11 -1.56 14.12
C LEU A 289 4.69 -2.27 15.41
N GLY A 290 3.40 -2.50 15.60
CA GLY A 290 2.84 -3.20 16.76
C GLY A 290 2.86 -4.73 16.65
N MET A 291 3.32 -5.30 15.54
CA MET A 291 3.38 -6.76 15.39
C MET A 291 4.45 -7.39 16.30
N PRO A 292 4.24 -8.64 16.76
CA PRO A 292 5.25 -9.35 17.55
C PRO A 292 6.59 -9.47 16.81
N HIS A 293 7.67 -9.40 17.57
CA HIS A 293 9.05 -9.58 17.10
C HIS A 293 9.30 -11.06 16.81
N SER A 294 8.86 -11.53 15.65
CA SER A 294 9.14 -12.86 15.12
C SER A 294 9.93 -12.75 13.81
N PRO A 295 10.73 -13.76 13.42
CA PRO A 295 11.45 -13.76 12.15
C PRO A 295 10.50 -13.65 10.95
N GLU A 296 9.27 -14.16 11.05
CA GLU A 296 8.23 -14.06 10.01
C GLU A 296 7.75 -12.63 9.76
N ASN A 297 7.91 -11.74 10.76
CA ASN A 297 7.52 -10.33 10.68
C ASN A 297 8.70 -9.39 10.42
N ALA A 298 9.92 -9.91 10.28
CA ALA A 298 11.12 -9.08 10.16
C ALA A 298 11.06 -8.14 8.96
N GLU A 299 10.67 -8.64 7.78
CA GLU A 299 10.54 -7.82 6.56
C GLU A 299 9.45 -6.77 6.70
N ARG A 300 8.28 -7.15 7.23
CA ARG A 300 7.16 -6.23 7.49
C ARG A 300 7.55 -5.11 8.44
N ARG A 301 8.34 -5.42 9.47
CA ARG A 301 8.85 -4.44 10.42
C ARG A 301 9.83 -3.46 9.77
N LEU A 302 10.75 -3.95 8.94
CA LEU A 302 11.65 -3.08 8.17
C LEU A 302 10.87 -2.12 7.26
N GLY A 303 9.84 -2.62 6.57
CA GLY A 303 8.93 -1.79 5.78
C GLY A 303 8.22 -0.72 6.59
N ALA A 304 7.74 -1.08 7.78
CA ALA A 304 7.08 -0.14 8.67
C ALA A 304 8.01 0.96 9.17
N ILE A 305 9.27 0.63 9.47
CA ILE A 305 10.29 1.62 9.85
C ILE A 305 10.61 2.54 8.67
N ALA A 306 10.80 1.98 7.47
CA ALA A 306 11.06 2.77 6.27
C ALA A 306 9.90 3.72 5.94
N ALA A 307 8.66 3.27 6.12
CA ALA A 307 7.50 4.12 5.93
C ALA A 307 7.36 5.19 7.03
N LEU A 308 7.69 4.85 8.28
CA LEU A 308 7.75 5.84 9.36
C LEU A 308 8.79 6.93 9.06
N HIS A 309 9.97 6.56 8.54
CA HIS A 309 10.97 7.52 8.07
C HIS A 309 10.39 8.44 7.00
N GLU A 310 9.71 7.87 6.01
CA GLU A 310 9.16 8.67 4.91
C GLU A 310 8.03 9.60 5.38
N LEU A 311 7.16 9.14 6.27
CA LEU A 311 6.14 10.00 6.89
C LEU A 311 6.81 11.15 7.65
N LEU A 312 7.85 10.87 8.45
CA LEU A 312 8.62 11.89 9.17
C LEU A 312 9.32 12.86 8.21
N ARG A 313 9.91 12.36 7.12
CA ARG A 313 10.51 13.20 6.07
C ARG A 313 9.47 14.17 5.52
N GLN A 314 8.27 13.69 5.22
CA GLN A 314 7.16 14.54 4.72
C GLN A 314 6.61 15.51 5.76
N GLY A 315 6.66 15.15 7.05
CA GLY A 315 6.24 16.06 8.13
C GLY A 315 7.24 17.17 8.40
N LEU A 316 8.53 16.85 8.32
CA LEU A 316 9.62 17.78 8.58
C LEU A 316 9.89 18.72 7.39
N ASP A 317 9.61 18.26 6.18
CA ASP A 317 9.73 19.05 4.96
C ASP A 317 8.55 20.05 4.84
N VAL A 318 8.88 21.30 4.50
CA VAL A 318 7.94 22.43 4.48
C VAL A 318 7.05 22.36 3.24
N GLU A 319 7.53 21.75 2.17
CA GLU A 319 6.91 21.78 0.84
C GLU A 319 6.03 20.55 0.57
N SER A 320 6.16 19.49 1.37
CA SER A 320 5.40 18.25 1.17
C SER A 320 4.09 18.24 1.94
N SER A 321 3.03 17.78 1.29
CA SER A 321 1.77 17.47 1.97
C SER A 321 1.90 16.18 2.77
N CYS A 322 1.70 16.24 4.09
CA CYS A 322 1.61 15.06 4.94
C CYS A 322 0.17 14.82 5.41
N ARG A 323 -0.29 13.56 5.43
CA ARG A 323 -1.63 13.17 5.89
C ARG A 323 -1.73 12.96 7.41
N VAL A 324 -0.60 13.02 8.13
CA VAL A 324 -0.59 12.92 9.60
C VAL A 324 -1.11 14.22 10.21
N GLN A 325 -2.23 14.14 10.95
CA GLN A 325 -2.86 15.31 11.56
C GLN A 325 -2.33 15.63 12.97
N ASP A 326 -2.17 14.61 13.82
CA ASP A 326 -1.72 14.74 15.21
C ASP A 326 -0.34 14.11 15.38
N TRP A 327 0.68 14.88 15.03
CA TRP A 327 2.08 14.46 15.10
C TRP A 327 2.52 14.03 16.50
N PRO A 328 2.27 14.78 17.59
CA PRO A 328 2.66 14.37 18.94
C PRO A 328 2.09 13.00 19.33
N CYS A 329 0.79 12.77 19.07
CA CYS A 329 0.15 11.50 19.40
C CYS A 329 0.66 10.35 18.52
N PHE A 330 0.76 10.57 17.21
CA PHE A 330 1.26 9.58 16.26
C PHE A 330 2.69 9.14 16.59
N LEU A 331 3.59 10.12 16.76
CA LEU A 331 5.00 9.86 16.98
C LEU A 331 5.22 9.21 18.35
N SER A 332 4.59 9.71 19.43
CA SER A 332 4.65 9.06 20.74
C SER A 332 4.25 7.58 20.68
N GLN A 333 3.17 7.24 19.97
CA GLN A 333 2.77 5.84 19.81
C GLN A 333 3.79 5.03 18.98
N ALA A 334 4.33 5.61 17.91
CA ALA A 334 5.31 4.95 17.05
C ALA A 334 6.61 4.67 17.81
N LEU A 335 7.15 5.67 18.50
CA LEU A 335 8.38 5.59 19.29
C LEU A 335 8.30 4.53 20.40
N ASN A 336 7.14 4.39 21.05
CA ASN A 336 6.89 3.35 22.06
C ASN A 336 6.89 1.91 21.48
N ARG A 337 6.84 1.76 20.15
CA ARG A 337 6.89 0.46 19.46
C ARG A 337 8.25 0.18 18.84
N LEU A 338 9.22 1.11 18.93
CA LEU A 338 10.56 0.95 18.38
C LEU A 338 11.55 0.39 19.40
N MET A 339 12.51 -0.40 18.93
CA MET A 339 13.68 -0.79 19.72
C MET A 339 14.68 0.37 19.79
N ALA A 340 15.55 0.38 20.81
CA ALA A 340 16.56 1.43 20.98
C ALA A 340 17.45 1.60 19.73
N LYS A 341 17.79 0.50 19.05
CA LYS A 341 18.55 0.54 17.79
C LYS A 341 17.77 1.26 16.67
N GLU A 342 16.52 0.87 16.48
CA GLU A 342 15.65 1.45 15.43
C GLU A 342 15.35 2.91 15.71
N MET A 343 15.24 3.30 16.98
CA MET A 343 15.09 4.70 17.41
C MET A 343 16.32 5.54 17.02
N VAL A 344 17.51 5.06 17.34
CA VAL A 344 18.77 5.75 17.02
C VAL A 344 18.94 5.90 15.51
N ASP A 345 18.58 4.85 14.75
CA ASP A 345 18.68 4.83 13.29
C ASP A 345 17.54 5.61 12.61
N LEU A 346 16.50 6.03 13.36
CA LEU A 346 15.27 6.62 12.80
C LEU A 346 15.52 7.95 12.08
N LEU A 347 16.30 8.81 12.72
CA LEU A 347 16.55 10.18 12.30
C LEU A 347 18.00 10.57 12.68
N PRO A 348 18.61 11.53 11.98
CA PRO A 348 19.87 12.14 12.42
C PRO A 348 19.60 13.08 13.61
N TRP A 349 19.37 12.49 14.79
CA TRP A 349 18.93 13.20 15.99
C TRP A 349 19.89 14.29 16.47
N ASP A 350 21.19 14.10 16.28
CA ASP A 350 22.23 15.08 16.62
C ASP A 350 22.15 16.32 15.72
N ASP A 351 21.98 16.13 14.40
CA ASP A 351 21.81 17.25 13.46
C ASP A 351 20.51 18.01 13.75
N LEU A 352 19.42 17.30 14.06
CA LEU A 352 18.15 17.89 14.45
C LEU A 352 18.26 18.68 15.78
N ALA A 353 19.00 18.16 16.75
CA ALA A 353 19.26 18.85 18.01
C ALA A 353 20.06 20.15 17.79
N LEU A 354 21.07 20.12 16.92
CA LEU A 354 21.83 21.32 16.56
C LEU A 354 20.97 22.36 15.84
N ALA A 355 20.11 21.93 14.90
CA ALA A 355 19.17 22.80 14.21
C ALA A 355 18.16 23.44 15.18
N ARG A 356 17.62 22.68 16.13
CA ARG A 356 16.62 23.16 17.11
C ARG A 356 17.16 24.23 18.07
N LYS A 357 18.46 24.23 18.36
CA LYS A 357 19.13 25.32 19.12
C LYS A 357 18.99 26.66 18.38
N ASN A 358 18.92 26.67 17.05
CA ASN A 358 18.72 27.88 16.25
C ASN A 358 17.22 28.23 16.13
N LYS A 359 16.68 28.92 17.15
CA LYS A 359 15.25 29.27 17.28
C LYS A 359 14.64 30.09 16.12
N LYS A 360 15.46 30.61 15.19
CA LYS A 360 15.02 31.51 14.12
C LYS A 360 14.83 30.84 12.76
N SER A 361 15.26 29.59 12.57
CA SER A 361 15.08 28.91 11.27
C SER A 361 13.66 28.37 11.12
N LEU A 362 13.13 28.40 9.90
CA LEU A 362 11.84 27.80 9.55
C LEU A 362 11.85 26.28 9.79
N GLU A 363 12.99 25.63 9.50
CA GLU A 363 13.24 24.23 9.83
C GLU A 363 13.05 23.96 11.33
N SER A 364 13.57 24.83 12.21
CA SER A 364 13.36 24.68 13.65
C SER A 364 11.90 24.86 14.07
N GLN A 365 11.11 25.65 13.34
CA GLN A 365 9.68 25.82 13.65
C GLN A 365 8.87 24.60 13.24
N ASN A 366 9.09 24.06 12.04
CA ASN A 366 8.43 22.84 11.59
C ASN A 366 8.83 21.62 12.41
N GLN A 367 10.12 21.49 12.74
CA GLN A 367 10.61 20.45 13.65
C GLN A 367 9.89 20.46 15.00
N ARG A 368 9.47 21.62 15.53
CA ARG A 368 8.76 21.70 16.82
C ARG A 368 7.31 21.25 16.75
N ILE A 369 6.69 21.32 15.57
CA ILE A 369 5.33 20.84 15.33
C ILE A 369 5.33 19.30 15.24
N VAL A 370 6.34 18.74 14.56
CA VAL A 370 6.45 17.30 14.30
C VAL A 370 7.13 16.53 15.43
N ILE A 371 8.25 17.06 15.95
CA ILE A 371 9.10 16.44 16.97
C ILE A 371 9.05 17.29 18.24
N ASP A 372 8.30 16.79 19.22
CA ASP A 372 8.14 17.41 20.53
C ASP A 372 9.30 17.07 21.49
N PHE A 373 9.22 17.61 22.71
CA PHE A 373 10.17 17.31 23.79
C PHE A 373 10.31 15.81 24.05
N ASN A 374 9.18 15.11 24.15
CA ASN A 374 9.13 13.70 24.52
C ASN A 374 9.88 12.85 23.49
N CYS A 375 9.76 13.17 22.21
CA CYS A 375 10.47 12.48 21.14
C CYS A 375 12.00 12.59 21.31
N PHE A 376 12.51 13.79 21.56
CA PHE A 376 13.94 13.99 21.84
C PHE A 376 14.38 13.30 23.13
N PHE A 377 13.55 13.29 24.17
CA PHE A 377 13.87 12.61 25.42
C PHE A 377 13.93 11.09 25.24
N VAL A 378 12.99 10.48 24.51
CA VAL A 378 13.04 9.04 24.18
C VAL A 378 14.26 8.73 23.32
N ALA A 379 14.60 9.58 22.34
CA ALA A 379 15.79 9.43 21.54
C ALA A 379 17.08 9.53 22.38
N LEU A 380 17.16 10.47 23.33
CA LEU A 380 18.25 10.58 24.29
C LEU A 380 18.45 9.26 25.05
N MET A 381 17.37 8.73 25.64
CA MET A 381 17.42 7.48 26.39
C MET A 381 17.83 6.29 25.52
N ALA A 382 17.36 6.23 24.26
CA ALA A 382 17.76 5.19 23.32
C ALA A 382 19.25 5.24 22.96
N HIS A 383 19.81 6.43 22.73
CA HIS A 383 21.25 6.61 22.48
C HIS A 383 22.09 6.20 23.68
N VAL A 384 21.67 6.56 24.89
CA VAL A 384 22.35 6.14 26.14
C VAL A 384 22.29 4.62 26.29
N ALA A 385 21.11 4.02 26.18
CA ALA A 385 20.92 2.57 26.33
C ALA A 385 21.72 1.77 25.29
N LEU A 386 21.62 2.15 24.00
CA LEU A 386 22.33 1.48 22.92
C LEU A 386 23.85 1.70 23.01
N GLY A 387 24.28 2.93 23.31
CA GLY A 387 25.70 3.27 23.46
C GLY A 387 26.36 2.54 24.63
N PHE A 388 25.68 2.43 25.76
CA PHE A 388 26.17 1.69 26.92
C PHE A 388 26.24 0.18 26.63
N SER A 389 25.13 -0.40 26.15
CA SER A 389 25.04 -1.83 25.85
C SER A 389 26.06 -2.26 24.78
N SER A 390 26.26 -1.42 23.76
CA SER A 390 27.17 -1.69 22.64
C SER A 390 28.61 -1.20 22.89
N LYS A 391 28.90 -0.57 24.03
CA LYS A 391 30.18 0.07 24.36
C LYS A 391 30.65 1.09 23.31
N GLN A 392 29.71 1.81 22.70
CA GLN A 392 29.99 2.83 21.69
C GLN A 392 29.91 4.23 22.30
N THR A 393 31.07 4.84 22.55
CA THR A 393 31.17 6.18 23.15
C THR A 393 30.63 7.28 22.23
N GLU A 394 30.66 7.09 20.91
CA GLU A 394 30.08 8.04 19.94
C GLU A 394 28.57 8.21 20.13
N LEU A 395 27.83 7.13 20.43
CA LEU A 395 26.40 7.22 20.72
C LEU A 395 26.13 7.99 22.03
N ILE A 396 27.00 7.85 23.02
CA ILE A 396 26.93 8.62 24.27
C ILE A 396 27.25 10.10 24.03
N LYS A 397 28.19 10.43 23.13
CA LYS A 397 28.44 11.83 22.72
C LYS A 397 27.22 12.43 22.04
N LYS A 398 26.56 11.69 21.13
CA LYS A 398 25.31 12.12 20.50
C LYS A 398 24.19 12.33 21.53
N ALA A 399 24.04 11.41 22.49
CA ALA A 399 23.12 11.57 23.61
C ALA A 399 23.37 12.89 24.37
N LYS A 400 24.63 13.21 24.69
CA LYS A 400 25.00 14.48 25.33
C LYS A 400 24.58 15.70 24.50
N ILE A 401 24.80 15.69 23.18
CA ILE A 401 24.39 16.79 22.28
C ILE A 401 22.87 17.01 22.33
N ILE A 402 22.08 15.92 22.33
CA ILE A 402 20.63 15.97 22.44
C ILE A 402 20.20 16.53 23.81
N CYS A 403 20.82 16.06 24.90
CA CYS A 403 20.54 16.53 26.26
C CYS A 403 20.79 18.04 26.41
N GLU A 404 21.95 18.52 25.94
CA GLU A 404 22.29 19.94 25.94
C GLU A 404 21.32 20.79 25.10
N CYS A 405 20.83 20.24 23.97
CA CYS A 405 19.79 20.89 23.19
C CYS A 405 18.53 21.10 24.02
N LEU A 406 18.00 20.03 24.63
CA LEU A 406 16.77 20.10 25.42
C LEU A 406 16.87 21.10 26.58
N MET A 407 18.00 21.10 27.31
CA MET A 407 18.24 22.08 28.39
C MET A 407 18.29 23.52 27.86
N ALA A 408 18.95 23.77 26.71
CA ALA A 408 19.09 25.12 26.15
C ALA A 408 17.83 25.64 25.43
N SER A 409 17.09 24.76 24.75
CA SER A 409 15.93 25.16 23.95
C SER A 409 14.66 25.29 24.79
N GLU A 410 14.48 24.42 25.79
CA GLU A 410 13.22 24.23 26.52
C GLU A 410 13.35 24.40 28.04
N ASN A 411 14.54 24.76 28.55
CA ASN A 411 14.83 24.94 29.97
C ASN A 411 14.49 23.70 30.83
N ALA A 412 14.62 22.50 30.26
CA ALA A 412 14.39 21.25 30.97
C ALA A 412 15.50 21.01 32.01
N ASP A 413 15.14 20.51 33.20
CA ASP A 413 16.12 20.11 34.22
C ASP A 413 16.59 18.68 33.96
N LEU A 414 17.59 18.53 33.10
CA LEU A 414 18.19 17.25 32.69
C LEU A 414 19.63 17.07 33.21
N LYS A 415 19.94 17.70 34.36
CA LYS A 415 21.28 17.68 34.94
C LYS A 415 21.75 16.28 35.29
N PHE A 416 20.82 15.39 35.68
CA PHE A 416 21.15 14.00 35.99
C PHE A 416 21.55 13.24 34.73
N GLU A 417 20.80 13.41 33.64
CA GLU A 417 21.06 12.78 32.34
C GLU A 417 22.37 13.30 31.73
N GLU A 418 22.64 14.60 31.82
CA GLU A 418 23.92 15.20 31.40
C GLU A 418 25.09 14.62 32.20
N ALA A 419 24.96 14.60 33.53
CA ALA A 419 25.95 14.05 34.43
C ALA A 419 26.22 12.57 34.11
N PHE A 420 25.16 11.79 33.88
CA PHE A 420 25.28 10.38 33.51
C PHE A 420 26.01 10.19 32.16
N CYS A 421 25.71 11.01 31.15
CA CYS A 421 26.45 11.00 29.89
C CYS A 421 27.95 11.31 30.09
N LEU A 422 28.28 12.33 30.90
CA LEU A 422 29.67 12.68 31.23
C LEU A 422 30.40 11.53 31.95
N PHE A 423 29.72 10.88 32.90
CA PHE A 423 30.23 9.72 33.61
C PHE A 423 30.56 8.57 32.63
N LEU A 424 29.62 8.22 31.74
CA LEU A 424 29.83 7.18 30.73
C LEU A 424 30.95 7.51 29.73
N LEU A 425 31.24 8.79 29.51
CA LEU A 425 32.36 9.25 28.68
C LEU A 425 33.70 9.33 29.44
N GLY A 426 33.71 9.10 30.76
CA GLY A 426 34.89 9.29 31.60
C GLY A 426 35.30 10.75 31.76
N GLN A 427 34.41 11.70 31.44
CA GLN A 427 34.64 13.15 31.48
C GLN A 427 34.19 13.73 32.82
N VAL A 428 34.58 13.08 33.90
CA VAL A 428 34.11 13.42 35.25
C VAL A 428 34.92 14.62 35.77
N TYR A 429 34.27 15.77 35.92
CA TYR A 429 34.79 16.83 36.79
C TYR A 429 34.64 16.38 38.26
N PHE A 430 35.59 16.78 39.09
CA PHE A 430 35.72 16.43 40.52
C PHE A 430 34.46 16.55 41.42
N PRO A 431 33.36 17.28 41.13
CA PRO A 431 32.17 17.31 42.00
C PRO A 431 31.37 16.00 42.06
N PHE A 432 31.62 15.05 41.14
CA PHE A 432 30.87 13.79 41.05
C PHE A 432 31.12 12.82 42.22
N LEU A 433 32.32 12.88 42.82
CA LEU A 433 32.64 12.11 44.02
C LEU A 433 31.88 12.63 45.25
N SER A 434 31.55 13.91 45.29
CA SER A 434 30.79 14.53 46.38
C SER A 434 29.34 14.02 46.43
N PHE A 435 28.72 13.79 45.26
CA PHE A 435 27.31 13.40 45.17
C PHE A 435 27.08 11.92 45.51
N PHE A 436 27.97 11.02 45.06
CA PHE A 436 27.93 9.61 45.46
C PHE A 436 28.41 9.38 46.90
N SER A 437 29.26 10.25 47.46
CA SER A 437 29.62 10.17 48.88
C SER A 437 28.48 10.57 49.83
N ILE A 438 27.46 11.29 49.35
CA ILE A 438 26.29 11.69 50.15
C ILE A 438 25.19 10.61 50.11
N TYR A 439 25.06 9.88 49.00
CA TYR A 439 24.13 8.76 48.87
C TYR A 439 24.91 7.45 48.83
N ASN A 440 25.24 6.94 50.03
CA ASN A 440 25.71 5.58 50.25
C ASN A 440 24.64 4.57 49.77
N VAL A 441 24.67 4.23 48.48
CA VAL A 441 23.97 3.06 47.93
C VAL A 441 24.98 2.33 47.05
N PHE A 442 25.73 1.45 47.71
CA PHE A 442 26.28 0.23 47.13
C PHE A 442 25.73 -0.95 47.92
#